data_AF-A0A2V9KT16-F1
#
_entry.id   AF-A0A2V9KT16-F1
#
_cell.length_a   1.000
_cell.length_b   1.000
_cell.length_c   1.000
_cell.angle_alpha   90.00
_cell.angle_beta   90.00
_cell.angle_gamma   90.00
#
_symmetry.space_group_name_H-M   'P 1'
#
loop_
_entity.id
_entity.type
_entity.pdbx_description
1 polymer ?
#
loop_
_entity_poly.entity_id
_entity_poly.type
_entity_poly.pdbx_seq_one_letter_code
_entity_poly.pdbx_strand_id
1 'polypeptide(L)' 'MRDYKVRILREVAENYDYDGIEVDFARVPISFPPGHQWENGEHMTEFMRAVRSMTLEVEEKRGRPYLLAARIPENILV' A
#
# COMPACT_ATOMS: atom_id res chain seq x y z
N MET A 1 4.01 -11.18 -6.52
CA MET A 1 4.66 -10.28 -5.52
C MET A 1 3.65 -9.40 -4.79
N ARG A 2 2.67 -8.80 -5.46
CA ARG A 2 1.63 -7.95 -4.84
C ARG A 2 0.87 -8.65 -3.72
N ASP A 3 0.34 -9.84 -3.97
CA ASP A 3 -0.45 -10.60 -2.98
C ASP A 3 0.37 -10.93 -1.73
N TYR A 4 1.66 -11.21 -1.91
CA TYR A 4 2.59 -11.41 -0.80
C TYR A 4 2.75 -10.14 0.05
N LYS A 5 2.85 -8.96 -0.58
CA LYS A 5 2.91 -7.67 0.13
C LYS A 5 1.59 -7.37 0.85
N VAL A 6 0.44 -7.60 0.21
CA VAL A 6 -0.87 -7.43 0.86
C VAL A 6 -1.01 -8.33 2.09
N ARG A 7 -0.53 -9.58 2.02
CA ARG A 7 -0.52 -10.48 3.18
C ARG A 7 0.34 -9.97 4.34
N ILE A 8 1.54 -9.45 4.08
CA ILE A 8 2.38 -8.84 5.11
C ILE A 8 1.65 -7.65 5.76
N LEU A 9 1.04 -6.78 4.93
CA LEU A 9 0.31 -5.61 5.44
C LEU A 9 -0.91 -6.03 6.27
N ARG A 10 -1.59 -7.14 5.90
CA ARG A 10 -2.68 -7.72 6.69
C ARG A 10 -2.18 -8.20 8.05
N GLU A 11 -1.07 -8.91 8.10
CA GLU A 11 -0.48 -9.34 9.38
C GLU A 11 -0.20 -8.15 10.29
N VAL A 12 0.30 -7.03 9.76
CA VAL A 12 0.48 -5.80 10.53
C VAL A 12 -0.86 -5.23 10.99
N ALA A 13 -1.84 -5.16 10.08
CA ALA A 13 -3.15 -4.60 10.38
C ALA A 13 -3.99 -5.45 11.34
N GLU A 14 -3.76 -6.76 11.43
CA GLU A 14 -4.51 -7.65 12.34
C GLU A 14 -3.80 -7.82 13.69
N ASN A 15 -2.46 -7.81 13.72
CA ASN A 15 -1.70 -8.13 14.94
C ASN A 15 -1.35 -6.92 15.82
N TYR A 16 -1.48 -5.69 15.31
CA TYR A 16 -1.12 -4.48 16.06
C TYR A 16 -2.27 -3.48 16.11
N ASP A 17 -2.49 -2.85 17.26
CA ASP A 17 -3.59 -1.91 17.48
C ASP A 17 -3.32 -0.50 16.94
N TYR A 18 -2.88 -0.39 15.69
CA TYR A 18 -2.70 0.89 14.99
C TYR A 18 -4.00 1.41 14.40
N ASP A 19 -4.09 2.72 14.25
CA ASP A 19 -5.23 3.39 13.58
C ASP A 19 -5.15 3.34 12.05
N GLY A 20 -4.01 2.93 11.49
CA GLY A 20 -3.81 2.89 10.04
C GLY A 20 -2.44 2.40 9.59
N ILE A 21 -2.24 2.38 8.26
CA ILE A 21 -0.98 2.04 7.60
C ILE A 21 -0.60 3.15 6.61
N GLU A 22 0.67 3.53 6.63
CA GLU A 22 1.31 4.28 5.55
C GLU A 22 2.21 3.34 4.73
N VAL A 23 2.02 3.33 3.40
CA VAL A 23 2.94 2.67 2.47
C VAL A 23 3.99 3.68 2.01
N ASP A 24 5.23 3.50 2.47
CA ASP A 24 6.33 4.40 2.13
C ASP A 24 7.04 3.99 0.83
N PHE A 25 6.67 4.64 -0.28
CA PHE A 25 7.33 4.49 -1.58
C PHE A 25 8.57 5.38 -1.71
N ALA A 26 8.79 6.33 -0.80
CA ALA A 26 9.94 7.24 -0.83
C ALA A 26 11.21 6.60 -0.26
N ARG A 27 11.08 5.60 0.63
CA ARG A 27 12.23 4.92 1.24
C ARG A 27 13.13 4.19 0.22
N VAL A 28 12.52 3.50 -0.74
CA VAL A 28 13.21 2.87 -1.88
C VAL A 28 12.30 3.02 -3.10
N PRO A 29 12.49 4.07 -3.92
CA PRO A 29 11.55 4.44 -5.00
C PRO A 29 11.73 3.59 -6.27
N ILE A 30 11.93 2.29 -6.12
CA ILE A 30 12.10 1.34 -7.22
C ILE A 30 10.98 0.31 -7.12
N SER A 31 9.86 0.61 -7.78
CA SER A 31 8.68 -0.28 -7.81
C SER A 31 8.50 -1.03 -9.13
N PHE A 32 9.17 -0.56 -10.19
CA PHE A 32 9.03 -1.08 -11.55
C PHE A 32 10.39 -1.18 -12.24
N PRO A 33 10.51 -2.00 -13.30
CA PRO A 33 11.70 -2.01 -14.14
C PRO A 33 12.04 -0.60 -14.67
N PRO A 34 13.33 -0.21 -14.74
CA PRO A 34 13.73 1.08 -15.29
C PRO A 34 13.22 1.26 -16.72
N GLY A 35 12.64 2.42 -17.02
CA GLY A 35 12.08 2.77 -18.34
C GLY A 35 10.63 2.36 -18.54
N HIS A 36 10.04 1.55 -17.65
CA HIS A 36 8.67 1.04 -17.78
C HIS A 36 7.71 1.57 -16.70
N GLN A 37 8.06 2.65 -16.00
CA GLN A 37 7.27 3.17 -14.89
C GLN A 37 5.88 3.64 -15.35
N TRP A 38 5.79 4.31 -16.50
CA TRP A 38 4.52 4.84 -17.02
C TRP A 38 3.58 3.73 -17.46
N GLU A 39 4.09 2.76 -18.22
CA GLU A 39 3.34 1.60 -18.71
C GLU A 39 2.78 0.75 -17.56
N ASN A 40 3.51 0.68 -16.45
CA ASN A 40 3.13 -0.15 -15.31
C ASN A 40 2.39 0.60 -14.19
N GLY A 41 2.10 1.89 -14.36
CA GLY A 41 1.48 2.71 -13.31
C GLY A 41 0.13 2.17 -12.81
N GLU A 42 -0.65 1.54 -13.69
CA GLU A 42 -1.92 0.90 -13.32
C GLU A 42 -1.73 -0.20 -12.27
N HIS A 43 -0.65 -0.99 -12.37
CA HIS A 43 -0.35 -2.04 -11.40
C HIS A 43 -0.12 -1.50 -9.98
N MET A 44 0.41 -0.27 -9.84
CA MET A 44 0.53 0.38 -8.53
C MET A 44 -0.85 0.74 -7.97
N THR A 45 -1.72 1.24 -8.83
CA THR A 45 -3.08 1.61 -8.45
C THR A 45 -3.88 0.37 -8.03
N GLU A 46 -3.77 -0.73 -8.77
CA GLU A 46 -4.36 -2.02 -8.40
C GLU A 46 -3.84 -2.54 -7.06
N PHE A 47 -2.52 -2.43 -6.83
CA PHE A 47 -1.93 -2.79 -5.54
C PHE A 47 -2.54 -1.98 -4.39
N MET A 48 -2.62 -0.65 -4.52
CA MET A 48 -3.21 0.20 -3.49
C MET A 48 -4.72 -0.05 -3.29
N ARG A 49 -5.46 -0.40 -4.35
CA ARG A 49 -6.85 -0.86 -4.23
C ARG A 49 -6.94 -2.14 -3.41
N ALA A 50 -6.07 -3.12 -3.64
CA ALA A 50 -6.04 -4.36 -2.88
C ALA A 50 -5.71 -4.12 -1.39
N VAL A 51 -4.78 -3.20 -1.10
CA VAL A 51 -4.50 -2.77 0.28
C VAL A 51 -5.73 -2.11 0.89
N ARG A 52 -6.42 -1.23 0.16
CA ARG A 52 -7.64 -0.57 0.67
C ARG A 52 -8.76 -1.57 0.96
N SER A 53 -9.00 -2.53 0.08
CA SER A 53 -10.00 -3.59 0.32
C SER A 53 -9.66 -4.37 1.59
N MET A 54 -8.40 -4.74 1.77
CA MET A 54 -7.95 -5.42 3.00
C MET A 54 -8.15 -4.55 4.25
N THR A 55 -7.81 -3.26 4.22
CA THR A 55 -8.01 -2.38 5.38
C THR A 55 -9.49 -2.16 5.71
N LEU A 56 -10.38 -2.18 4.70
CA LEU A 56 -11.82 -2.10 4.92
C LEU A 56 -12.37 -3.36 5.62
N GLU A 57 -11.86 -4.55 5.29
CA GLU A 57 -12.18 -5.77 6.02
C GLU A 57 -11.71 -5.70 7.48
N VAL A 58 -10.54 -5.11 7.74
CA VAL A 58 -10.03 -4.92 9.10
C VAL A 58 -10.85 -3.89 9.87
N GLU A 59 -11.23 -2.78 9.22
CA GLU A 59 -12.12 -1.75 9.76
C GLU A 59 -13.46 -2.36 10.21
N GLU A 60 -14.08 -3.18 9.36
CA GLU A 60 -15.33 -3.88 9.68
C GLU A 60 -15.18 -4.78 10.92
N LYS A 61 -14.11 -5.58 10.99
CA LYS A 61 -13.84 -6.45 12.15
C LYS A 61 -13.59 -5.67 13.44
N ARG A 62 -12.96 -4.50 13.36
CA ARG A 62 -12.61 -3.66 14.52
C ARG A 62 -13.75 -2.74 14.96
N GLY A 63 -14.73 -2.48 14.09
CA GLY A 63 -15.80 -1.52 14.35
C GLY A 63 -15.33 -0.06 14.43
N ARG A 64 -14.16 0.26 13.86
CA ARG A 64 -13.61 1.63 13.81
C ARG A 64 -12.79 1.83 12.52
N PRO A 65 -12.73 3.06 11.99
CA PRO A 65 -11.98 3.35 10.76
C PRO A 65 -10.52 2.87 10.81
N TYR A 66 -10.04 2.32 9.70
CA TYR A 66 -8.62 1.97 9.53
C TYR A 66 -8.01 2.81 8.40
N LEU A 67 -7.13 3.75 8.75
CA LEU A 67 -6.59 4.73 7.81
C LEU A 67 -5.57 4.10 6.86
N LEU A 68 -5.52 4.62 5.63
CA LEU A 68 -4.54 4.23 4.62
C LEU A 68 -3.92 5.48 4.01
N ALA A 69 -2.60 5.57 4.06
CA ALA A 69 -1.81 6.63 3.44
C ALA A 69 -0.72 6.05 2.53
N ALA A 70 -0.19 6.90 1.66
CA ALA A 70 0.98 6.60 0.86
C ALA A 70 1.95 7.78 0.92
N ARG A 71 3.21 7.50 1.23
CA ARG A 71 4.28 8.48 1.10
C ARG A 71 4.94 8.33 -0.26
N ILE A 72 4.95 9.40 -1.03
CA ILE A 72 5.58 9.47 -2.35
C ILE A 72 6.91 10.23 -2.28
N PRO A 73 7.86 9.97 -3.19
CA PRO A 73 9.07 10.78 -3.31
C PRO A 73 8.75 12.27 -3.49
N GLU A 74 9.55 13.14 -2.89
CA GLU A 74 9.39 14.61 -3.01
C GLU A 74 9.55 15.08 -4.45
N ASN A 75 10.40 14.41 -5.22
CA ASN A 75 10.66 14.71 -6.62
C ASN A 75 10.21 13.53 -7.48
N ILE A 76 9.38 13.82 -8.47
CA ILE A 76 9.11 12.89 -9.57
C ILE A 76 10.31 13.01 -10.51
N LEU A 77 11.28 12.10 -10.38
CA LEU A 77 12.34 11.98 -11.38
C LEU A 77 11.69 11.46 -12.67
N VAL A 78 11.49 12.37 -13.62
CA VAL A 78 11.05 12.09 -14.99
C VAL A 78 12.15 11.37 -15.74
#